data_AF-A0AAV0YXV9-F1
#
_entry.id   AF-A0AAV0YXV9-F1
#
_cell.length_a   1.000
_cell.length_b   1.000
_cell.length_c   1.000
_cell.angle_alpha   90.00
_cell.angle_beta   90.00
_cell.angle_gamma   90.00
#
_symmetry.space_group_name_H-M   'P 1'
#
loop_
_entity.id
_entity.type
_entity.pdbx_description
1 polymer ?
#
loop_
_entity_poly.entity_id
_entity_poly.type
_entity_poly.pdbx_seq_one_letter_code
_entity_poly.pdbx_strand_id
1 'polypeptide(L)'
;MNTDTVDIVKDEIVHGSTSSDPPSSLDWRLKGAVTPVKNQGPCGCCWAFACVGAIEGIVAIKKGKLISLSEQELLDCVPNKGCGGGSKSDGFKWVIGNKGVARQDDYPYTAKKDVCRSGQISNSANSDIDSYYLVDRTERGLLAVVAKQPLSVSIYAKSPEFQLYTSGIFRGDDCPVDSLES
;
A
#
# COMPACT_ATOMS: atom_id res chain seq x y z
N MET A 1 6.62 25.23 -17.40
CA MET A 1 6.03 24.87 -16.09
C MET A 1 6.13 23.35 -16.00
N ASN A 2 7.08 22.87 -15.21
CA ASN A 2 7.45 21.46 -15.14
C ASN A 2 6.51 20.77 -14.13
N THR A 3 5.62 19.89 -14.60
CA THR A 3 4.78 19.07 -13.73
C THR A 3 5.49 17.75 -13.53
N ASP A 4 6.25 17.62 -12.44
CA ASP A 4 6.83 16.36 -11.99
C ASP A 4 5.69 15.47 -11.46
N THR A 5 5.03 14.73 -12.35
CA THR A 5 4.00 13.73 -12.01
C THR A 5 4.63 12.34 -11.90
N VAL A 6 4.18 11.54 -10.94
CA VAL A 6 4.73 10.21 -10.63
C VAL A 6 4.05 9.15 -11.48
N ASP A 7 4.57 8.91 -12.69
CA ASP A 7 4.08 7.86 -13.58
C ASP A 7 4.25 6.49 -12.91
N ILE A 8 3.15 5.95 -12.38
CA ILE A 8 3.05 4.53 -12.03
C ILE A 8 2.75 3.79 -13.34
N VAL A 9 3.85 3.33 -13.94
CA VAL A 9 3.93 2.40 -15.09
C VAL A 9 3.24 2.89 -16.36
N LYS A 10 3.92 3.76 -17.11
CA LYS A 10 3.85 3.74 -18.58
C LYS A 10 4.98 2.89 -19.11
N ASP A 11 4.82 1.57 -19.01
CA ASP A 11 5.34 0.70 -20.06
C ASP A 11 4.11 0.07 -20.69
N GLU A 12 3.72 0.63 -21.84
CA GLU A 12 2.85 -0.05 -22.80
C GLU A 12 3.40 -1.46 -23.05
N ILE A 13 2.54 -2.37 -23.51
CA ILE A 13 2.93 -3.71 -23.93
C ILE A 13 3.97 -3.60 -25.05
N VAL A 14 5.24 -3.53 -24.68
CA VAL A 14 6.35 -3.67 -25.61
C VAL A 14 6.59 -5.17 -25.75
N HIS A 15 6.18 -5.72 -26.90
CA HIS A 15 6.74 -6.96 -27.41
C HIS A 15 8.24 -6.76 -27.71
N GLY A 16 9.04 -6.71 -26.65
CA GLY A 16 10.49 -6.54 -26.69
C GLY A 16 11.08 -7.25 -25.49
N SER A 17 11.73 -8.37 -25.75
CA SER A 17 12.46 -9.16 -24.76
C SER A 17 13.55 -8.32 -24.09
N THR A 18 13.30 -7.87 -22.87
CA THR A 18 14.35 -7.66 -21.87
C THR A 18 14.01 -8.54 -20.67
N SER A 19 14.41 -9.81 -20.78
CA SER A 19 14.39 -10.77 -19.69
C SER A 19 15.45 -10.37 -18.66
N SER A 20 15.16 -9.41 -17.80
CA SER A 20 15.79 -9.40 -16.48
C SER A 20 14.88 -10.19 -15.56
N ASP A 21 15.21 -11.46 -15.34
CA ASP A 21 14.56 -12.22 -14.29
C ASP A 21 14.66 -11.43 -12.97
N PRO A 22 13.59 -11.44 -12.16
CA PRO A 22 13.62 -10.79 -10.86
C PRO A 22 14.77 -11.33 -10.01
N PRO A 23 15.38 -10.51 -9.14
CA PRO A 23 16.49 -10.96 -8.32
C PRO A 23 16.07 -12.15 -7.44
N SER A 24 17.00 -13.07 -7.21
CA SER A 24 16.76 -14.25 -6.37
C SER A 24 16.41 -13.91 -4.91
N SER A 25 16.74 -12.71 -4.46
CA SER A 25 16.32 -12.16 -3.17
C SER A 25 16.21 -10.64 -3.24
N LEU A 26 15.22 -10.07 -2.54
CA LEU A 26 15.01 -8.64 -2.43
C LEU A 26 14.37 -8.29 -1.08
N ASP A 27 14.90 -7.25 -0.43
CA ASP A 27 14.33 -6.70 0.79
C ASP A 27 14.27 -5.18 0.70
N TRP A 28 13.06 -4.64 0.51
CA TRP A 28 12.83 -3.19 0.41
C TRP A 28 13.14 -2.43 1.71
N ARG A 29 13.18 -3.11 2.87
CA ARG A 29 13.56 -2.49 4.14
C ARG A 29 15.02 -2.06 4.10
N LEU A 30 15.89 -2.91 3.56
CA LEU A 30 17.32 -2.62 3.37
C LEU A 30 17.58 -1.56 2.28
N LYS A 31 16.58 -1.24 1.47
CA LYS A 31 16.62 -0.21 0.43
C LYS A 31 16.03 1.13 0.90
N GLY A 32 15.59 1.24 2.16
CA GLY A 32 15.01 2.47 2.70
C GLY A 32 13.61 2.80 2.13
N ALA A 33 12.89 1.79 1.64
CA ALA A 33 11.56 1.96 1.04
C ALA A 33 10.42 1.40 1.92
N VAL A 34 10.66 1.22 3.22
CA VAL A 34 9.68 0.67 4.17
C VAL A 34 9.79 1.42 5.49
N THR A 35 8.69 1.99 5.95
CA THR A 35 8.58 2.64 7.26
C THR A 35 8.58 1.62 8.41
N PRO A 36 8.78 2.04 9.68
CA PRO A 36 8.60 1.15 10.82
C PRO A 36 7.19 0.54 10.85
N VAL A 37 7.08 -0.66 11.42
CA VAL A 37 5.79 -1.35 11.60
C VAL A 37 4.84 -0.46 12.40
N LYS A 38 3.61 -0.31 11.92
CA LYS A 38 2.52 0.43 12.57
C LYS A 38 1.45 -0.53 13.12
N ASN A 39 0.47 -0.02 13.87
CA ASN A 39 -0.58 -0.81 14.51
C ASN A 39 -1.98 -0.24 14.24
N GLN A 40 -2.84 -0.99 13.54
CA GLN A 40 -4.23 -0.61 13.27
C GLN A 40 -5.17 -0.77 14.47
N GLY A 41 -4.73 -1.45 15.53
CA GLY A 41 -5.56 -1.74 16.69
C GLY A 41 -6.84 -2.51 16.34
N PRO A 42 -7.97 -2.22 17.00
CA PRO A 42 -9.24 -2.91 16.78
C PRO A 42 -10.00 -2.46 15.52
N CYS A 43 -9.50 -1.45 14.80
CA CYS A 43 -10.15 -0.91 13.62
C CYS A 43 -9.86 -1.80 12.40
N GLY A 44 -10.91 -2.25 11.69
CA GLY A 44 -10.80 -3.02 10.44
C GLY A 44 -10.37 -2.18 9.24
N CYS A 45 -9.30 -1.38 9.38
CA CYS A 45 -8.77 -0.49 8.34
C CYS A 45 -7.45 -0.98 7.74
N CYS A 46 -7.19 -2.28 7.75
CA CYS A 46 -5.98 -2.88 7.13
C CYS A 46 -5.80 -2.45 5.66
N TRP A 47 -6.90 -2.17 4.97
CA TRP A 47 -6.90 -1.64 3.61
C TRP A 47 -6.19 -0.28 3.50
N ALA A 48 -6.32 0.59 4.51
CA ALA A 48 -5.67 1.90 4.55
C ALA A 48 -4.17 1.75 4.78
N PHE A 49 -3.77 0.92 5.76
CA PHE A 49 -2.35 0.59 6.02
C PHE A 49 -1.68 -0.04 4.80
N ALA A 50 -2.35 -0.98 4.14
CA ALA A 50 -1.81 -1.63 2.95
C ALA A 50 -1.70 -0.67 1.75
N CYS A 51 -2.62 0.29 1.62
CA CYS A 51 -2.56 1.34 0.60
C CYS A 51 -1.40 2.32 0.89
N VAL A 52 -1.35 2.85 2.11
CA VAL A 52 -0.31 3.78 2.57
C VAL A 52 1.08 3.17 2.42
N GLY A 53 1.32 1.95 2.92
CA GLY A 53 2.65 1.33 2.85
C GLY A 53 3.15 1.14 1.41
N ALA A 54 2.26 0.89 0.45
CA ALA A 54 2.64 0.81 -0.96
C ALA A 54 3.02 2.19 -1.53
N ILE A 55 2.29 3.25 -1.15
CA ILE A 55 2.57 4.64 -1.56
C ILE A 55 3.90 5.11 -0.93
N GLU A 56 4.10 4.90 0.37
CA GLU A 56 5.35 5.22 1.07
C GLU A 56 6.55 4.59 0.35
N GLY A 57 6.42 3.32 -0.05
CA GLY A 57 7.46 2.59 -0.76
C GLY A 57 7.79 3.17 -2.13
N ILE A 58 6.78 3.40 -2.98
CA ILE A 58 7.03 3.96 -4.32
C ILE A 58 7.51 5.41 -4.26
N VAL A 59 7.02 6.22 -3.31
CA VAL A 59 7.50 7.58 -3.06
C VAL A 59 8.97 7.56 -2.65
N ALA A 60 9.36 6.66 -1.74
CA ALA A 60 10.77 6.51 -1.35
C ALA A 60 11.66 6.13 -2.54
N ILE A 61 11.21 5.21 -3.39
CA ILE A 61 11.95 4.76 -4.58
C ILE A 61 12.11 5.89 -5.61
N LYS A 62 11.03 6.64 -5.88
CA LYS A 62 11.01 7.64 -6.95
C LYS A 62 11.57 8.99 -6.51
N LYS A 63 11.28 9.41 -5.28
CA LYS A 63 11.64 10.74 -4.76
C LYS A 63 12.84 10.69 -3.80
N GLY A 64 13.37 9.51 -3.50
CA GLY A 64 14.54 9.32 -2.65
C GLY A 64 14.31 9.66 -1.17
N LYS A 65 13.06 9.82 -0.75
CA LYS A 65 12.70 10.21 0.62
C LYS A 65 11.60 9.32 1.16
N LEU A 66 11.93 8.56 2.20
CA LEU A 66 10.94 7.80 2.97
C LEU A 66 10.20 8.75 3.91
N ILE A 67 8.87 8.76 3.81
CA ILE A 67 7.99 9.62 4.61
C ILE A 67 6.88 8.73 5.16
N SER A 68 6.61 8.81 6.47
CA SER A 68 5.42 8.18 7.04
C SER A 68 4.18 8.98 6.68
N LEU A 69 3.22 8.36 6.00
CA LEU A 69 1.96 8.95 5.58
C LEU A 69 0.82 8.51 6.52
N SER A 70 -0.30 9.24 6.44
CA SER A 70 -1.45 9.05 7.32
C SER A 70 -2.43 8.01 6.82
N GLU A 71 -2.56 6.90 7.53
CA GLU A 71 -3.69 5.98 7.35
C GLU A 71 -5.02 6.59 7.80
N GLN A 72 -4.98 7.55 8.73
CA GLN A 72 -6.16 8.19 9.27
C GLN A 72 -6.87 9.05 8.21
N GLU A 73 -6.11 9.75 7.39
CA GLU A 73 -6.70 10.54 6.31
C GLU A 73 -7.48 9.65 5.34
N LEU A 74 -6.92 8.49 4.96
CA LEU A 74 -7.67 7.50 4.16
C LEU A 74 -8.90 7.02 4.93
N LEU A 75 -8.76 6.63 6.20
CA LEU A 75 -9.84 6.12 7.04
C LEU A 75 -11.04 7.10 7.12
N ASP A 76 -10.75 8.40 7.22
CA ASP A 76 -11.77 9.45 7.35
C ASP A 76 -12.36 9.85 5.99
N CYS A 77 -11.52 9.96 4.96
CA CYS A 77 -11.89 10.62 3.70
C CYS A 77 -12.29 9.69 2.56
N VAL A 78 -11.88 8.41 2.58
CA VAL A 78 -12.33 7.47 1.55
C VAL A 78 -13.80 7.12 1.81
N PRO A 79 -14.69 7.19 0.80
CA PRO A 79 -16.12 6.91 0.95
C PRO A 79 -16.39 5.39 1.05
N ASN A 80 -15.94 4.79 2.15
CA ASN A 80 -16.13 3.38 2.49
C ASN A 80 -16.51 3.20 3.98
N LYS A 81 -16.52 1.95 4.47
CA LYS A 81 -16.95 1.59 5.83
C LYS A 81 -15.91 1.91 6.92
N GLY A 82 -14.76 2.49 6.58
CA GLY A 82 -13.69 2.84 7.52
C GLY A 82 -13.19 1.64 8.30
N CYS A 83 -13.47 1.60 9.60
CA CYS A 83 -13.15 0.46 10.47
C CYS A 83 -14.00 -0.79 10.19
N GLY A 84 -15.09 -0.67 9.42
CA GLY A 84 -15.88 -1.81 8.95
C GLY A 84 -15.34 -2.46 7.67
N GLY A 85 -14.13 -2.11 7.24
CA GLY A 85 -13.51 -2.60 6.01
C GLY A 85 -13.54 -1.61 4.85
N GLY A 86 -12.76 -1.94 3.83
CA GLY A 86 -12.58 -1.09 2.66
C GLY A 86 -11.68 -1.75 1.62
N SER A 87 -11.66 -1.18 0.42
CA SER A 87 -10.83 -1.64 -0.68
C SER A 87 -9.56 -0.80 -0.79
N LYS A 88 -8.42 -1.46 -0.99
CA LYS A 88 -7.15 -0.80 -1.35
C LYS A 88 -7.29 0.03 -2.63
N SER A 89 -8.07 -0.47 -3.59
CA SER A 89 -8.32 0.22 -4.88
C SER A 89 -9.04 1.56 -4.67
N ASP A 90 -10.00 1.63 -3.76
CA ASP A 90 -10.69 2.88 -3.45
C ASP A 90 -9.76 3.85 -2.72
N GLY A 91 -8.87 3.33 -1.87
CA GLY A 91 -7.76 4.10 -1.30
C GLY A 91 -6.89 4.73 -2.38
N PHE A 92 -6.33 3.94 -3.30
CA PHE A 92 -5.49 4.46 -4.38
C PHE A 92 -6.21 5.48 -5.27
N LYS A 93 -7.47 5.19 -5.67
CA LYS A 93 -8.31 6.13 -6.43
C LYS A 93 -8.47 7.46 -5.69
N TRP A 94 -8.76 7.40 -4.39
CA TRP A 94 -8.92 8.60 -3.58
C TRP A 94 -7.62 9.39 -3.51
N VAL A 95 -6.47 8.74 -3.32
CA VAL A 95 -5.16 9.41 -3.29
C VAL A 95 -4.86 10.13 -4.60
N ILE A 96 -5.16 9.51 -5.75
CA ILE A 96 -5.00 10.15 -7.08
C ILE A 96 -5.86 11.42 -7.17
N GLY A 97 -7.11 11.36 -6.73
CA GLY A 97 -8.03 12.50 -6.70
C GLY A 97 -7.64 13.58 -5.70
N ASN A 98 -7.13 13.17 -4.53
CA ASN A 98 -6.70 14.05 -3.44
C ASN A 98 -5.33 14.69 -3.70
N LYS A 99 -4.60 14.23 -4.72
CA LYS A 99 -3.22 14.62 -5.01
C LYS A 99 -2.26 14.28 -3.88
N GLY A 100 -2.40 13.06 -3.35
CA GLY A 100 -1.54 12.45 -2.33
C GLY A 100 -2.21 12.31 -0.96
N VAL A 101 -1.39 12.05 0.05
CA VAL A 101 -1.74 11.79 1.46
C VAL A 101 -0.85 12.63 2.38
N ALA A 102 -1.45 13.24 3.40
CA ALA A 102 -0.77 13.96 4.46
C ALA A 102 0.24 13.09 5.21
N ARG A 103 1.20 13.75 5.87
CA ARG A 103 2.17 13.07 6.74
C ARG A 103 1.46 12.54 7.97
N GLN A 104 1.96 11.45 8.54
CA GLN A 104 1.45 10.88 9.78
C GLN A 104 1.42 11.92 10.92
N ASP A 105 2.42 12.78 11.01
CA ASP A 105 2.51 13.81 12.05
C ASP A 105 1.47 14.94 11.87
N ASP A 106 1.09 15.23 10.62
CA ASP A 106 0.11 16.27 10.28
C ASP A 106 -1.34 15.75 10.43
N TYR A 107 -1.55 14.44 10.26
CA TYR A 107 -2.84 13.76 10.44
C TYR A 107 -2.68 12.45 11.25
N PRO A 108 -2.56 12.53 12.58
CA PRO A 108 -2.26 11.36 13.41
C PRO A 108 -3.35 10.29 13.42
N TYR A 109 -2.93 9.04 13.55
CA TYR A 109 -3.83 7.88 13.66
C TYR A 109 -4.53 7.77 15.01
N THR A 110 -5.84 7.50 14.98
CA THR A 110 -6.72 7.45 16.15
C THR A 110 -7.55 6.16 16.23
N ALA A 111 -7.36 5.22 15.31
CA ALA A 111 -8.04 3.92 15.26
C ALA A 111 -9.58 3.98 15.26
N LYS A 112 -10.15 5.07 14.75
CA LYS A 112 -11.59 5.26 14.55
C LYS A 112 -11.81 6.15 13.33
N LYS A 113 -12.93 5.96 12.62
CA LYS A 113 -13.33 6.89 11.57
C LYS A 113 -13.85 8.18 12.19
N ASP A 114 -13.40 9.31 11.67
CA ASP A 114 -13.80 10.65 12.06
C ASP A 114 -14.18 11.48 10.82
N VAL A 115 -14.45 12.76 11.02
CA VAL A 115 -14.72 13.72 9.95
C VAL A 115 -13.48 13.88 9.08
N CYS A 116 -13.64 13.76 7.76
CA CYS A 116 -12.58 14.03 6.81
C CYS A 116 -12.08 15.48 6.93
N ARG A 117 -10.78 15.65 7.15
CA ARG A 117 -10.09 16.95 7.22
C ARG A 117 -9.16 17.20 6.04
N SER A 118 -9.29 16.43 4.95
CA SER A 118 -8.55 16.74 3.72
C SER A 118 -8.87 18.16 3.24
N GLY A 119 -7.86 18.86 2.69
CA GLY A 119 -7.94 20.26 2.29
C GLY A 119 -7.79 21.27 3.45
N GLN A 120 -7.96 20.83 4.70
CA GLN A 120 -7.61 21.63 5.88
C GLN A 120 -6.15 21.40 6.30
N ILE A 121 -5.60 20.24 5.92
CA ILE A 121 -4.21 19.86 6.16
C ILE A 121 -3.48 19.94 4.82
N SER A 122 -2.34 20.62 4.78
CA SER A 122 -1.54 20.70 3.56
C SER A 122 -0.94 19.33 3.25
N ASN A 123 -0.98 18.91 1.98
CA ASN A 123 -0.24 17.72 1.55
C ASN A 123 1.25 18.05 1.40
N SER A 124 1.91 18.30 2.53
CA SER A 124 3.34 18.61 2.62
C SER A 124 4.24 17.41 2.29
N ALA A 125 3.66 16.22 2.16
CA ALA A 125 4.40 14.99 1.94
C ALA A 125 4.87 14.81 0.48
N ASN A 126 4.29 15.52 -0.49
CA ASN A 126 4.55 15.28 -1.91
C ASN A 126 4.39 13.79 -2.26
N SER A 127 3.25 13.21 -1.88
CA SER A 127 2.95 11.77 -1.89
C SER A 127 1.93 11.35 -2.95
N ASP A 128 1.75 12.20 -3.96
CA ASP A 128 0.89 11.94 -5.10
C ASP A 128 1.37 10.75 -5.93
N ILE A 129 0.39 10.05 -6.50
CA ILE A 129 0.57 8.95 -7.45
C ILE A 129 -0.35 9.20 -8.65
N ASP A 130 0.06 8.76 -9.84
CA ASP A 130 -0.73 9.01 -11.05
C ASP A 130 -1.75 7.90 -11.34
N SER A 131 -1.44 6.65 -10.98
CA SER A 131 -2.25 5.48 -11.33
C SER A 131 -2.11 4.35 -10.31
N TYR A 132 -2.96 3.35 -10.43
CA TYR A 132 -2.76 2.04 -9.81
C TYR A 132 -3.27 0.96 -10.77
N TYR A 133 -2.74 -0.25 -10.65
CA TYR A 133 -3.11 -1.40 -11.48
C TYR A 133 -3.29 -2.64 -10.62
N LEU A 134 -4.16 -3.53 -11.08
CA LEU A 134 -4.29 -4.86 -10.51
C LEU A 134 -3.15 -5.72 -11.05
N VAL A 135 -2.50 -6.46 -10.15
CA VAL A 135 -1.44 -7.39 -10.51
C VAL A 135 -2.05 -8.74 -10.81
N ASP A 136 -1.49 -9.45 -11.79
CA ASP A 136 -1.83 -10.85 -12.04
C ASP A 136 -1.66 -11.67 -10.75
N ARG A 137 -2.63 -12.52 -10.46
CA ARG A 137 -2.74 -13.29 -9.20
C ARG A 137 -1.81 -14.50 -9.17
N THR A 138 -0.85 -14.58 -10.08
CA THR A 138 0.19 -15.62 -10.12
C THR A 138 1.42 -15.17 -9.32
N GLU A 139 2.17 -16.12 -8.75
CA GLU A 139 3.44 -15.82 -8.08
C GLU A 139 4.43 -15.11 -9.01
N ARG A 140 4.41 -15.43 -10.31
CA ARG A 140 5.24 -14.75 -11.32
C ARG A 140 4.82 -13.29 -11.50
N GLY A 141 3.52 -13.02 -11.58
CA GLY A 141 2.98 -11.66 -11.65
C GLY A 141 3.35 -10.83 -10.42
N LEU A 142 3.17 -11.40 -9.23
CA LEU A 142 3.56 -10.77 -7.96
C LEU A 142 5.07 -10.49 -7.92
N LEU A 143 5.90 -11.47 -8.28
CA LEU A 143 7.36 -11.35 -8.26
C LEU A 143 7.86 -10.26 -9.22
N ALA A 144 7.26 -10.15 -10.42
CA ALA A 144 7.59 -9.12 -11.39
C ALA A 144 7.35 -7.69 -10.86
N VAL A 145 6.36 -7.52 -9.99
CA VAL A 145 6.03 -6.21 -9.40
C VAL A 145 6.82 -5.95 -8.11
N VAL A 146 6.95 -6.95 -7.24
CA VAL A 146 7.73 -6.83 -5.99
C VAL A 146 9.20 -6.54 -6.30
N ALA A 147 9.73 -7.03 -7.42
CA ALA A 147 11.06 -6.67 -7.90
C ALA A 147 11.26 -5.17 -8.17
N LYS A 148 10.16 -4.42 -8.37
CA LYS A 148 10.17 -2.99 -8.74
C LYS A 148 9.74 -2.07 -7.58
N GLN A 149 8.85 -2.51 -6.69
CA GLN A 149 8.35 -1.71 -5.57
C GLN A 149 7.60 -2.56 -4.52
N PRO A 150 7.40 -2.06 -3.29
CA PRO A 150 6.45 -2.66 -2.33
C PRO A 150 5.03 -2.77 -2.91
N LEU A 151 4.41 -3.93 -2.68
CA LEU A 151 3.10 -4.29 -3.23
C LEU A 151 2.06 -4.44 -2.11
N SER A 152 0.87 -3.91 -2.36
CA SER A 152 -0.29 -4.08 -1.50
C SER A 152 -1.01 -5.40 -1.79
N VAL A 153 -1.21 -6.25 -0.79
CA VAL A 153 -1.85 -7.57 -0.95
C VAL A 153 -2.98 -7.81 0.07
N SER A 154 -3.80 -8.82 -0.17
CA SER A 154 -4.74 -9.38 0.81
C SER A 154 -4.33 -10.81 1.13
N ILE A 155 -4.42 -11.20 2.39
CA ILE A 155 -4.15 -12.57 2.85
C ILE A 155 -5.26 -13.02 3.80
N TYR A 156 -5.44 -14.33 3.92
CA TYR A 156 -6.27 -14.90 4.98
C TYR A 156 -5.46 -14.94 6.28
N ALA A 157 -5.88 -14.13 7.26
CA ALA A 157 -5.16 -13.94 8.53
C ALA A 157 -6.01 -14.31 9.77
N LYS A 158 -7.11 -15.07 9.58
CA LYS A 158 -8.04 -15.42 10.65
C LYS A 158 -7.64 -16.68 11.42
N SER A 159 -6.67 -17.46 10.93
CA SER A 159 -6.26 -18.70 11.57
C SER A 159 -5.51 -18.42 12.90
N PRO A 160 -5.69 -19.24 13.96
CA PRO A 160 -4.94 -19.10 15.21
C PRO A 160 -3.41 -19.14 15.01
N GLU A 161 -2.94 -19.97 14.08
CA GLU A 161 -1.53 -20.13 13.74
C GLU A 161 -0.95 -18.84 13.17
N PHE A 162 -1.72 -18.10 12.36
CA PHE A 162 -1.30 -16.80 11.86
C PHE A 162 -1.27 -15.76 12.98
N GLN A 163 -2.29 -15.75 13.85
CA GLN A 163 -2.38 -14.79 14.97
C GLN A 163 -1.27 -14.96 16.00
N LEU A 164 -0.78 -16.19 16.20
CA LEU A 164 0.28 -16.53 17.17
C LEU A 164 1.65 -16.74 16.52
N TYR A 165 1.79 -16.41 15.23
CA TYR A 165 3.04 -16.57 14.50
C TYR A 165 4.19 -15.76 15.15
N THR A 166 5.39 -16.35 15.20
CA THR A 166 6.58 -15.73 15.81
C THR A 166 7.77 -15.63 14.86
N SER A 167 8.10 -16.70 14.13
CA SER A 167 9.24 -16.74 13.21
C SER A 167 9.17 -17.94 12.25
N GLY A 168 10.02 -17.94 11.21
CA GLY A 168 10.11 -19.00 10.21
C GLY A 168 9.40 -18.68 8.90
N ILE A 169 9.01 -19.72 8.15
CA ILE A 169 8.17 -19.60 6.95
C ILE A 169 6.79 -20.10 7.32
N PHE A 170 5.81 -19.20 7.33
CA PHE A 170 4.41 -19.58 7.54
C PHE A 170 3.86 -20.28 6.29
N ARG A 171 3.29 -21.48 6.45
CA ARG A 171 2.69 -22.25 5.35
C ARG A 171 1.16 -22.23 5.36
N GLY A 172 0.56 -22.16 6.55
CA GLY A 172 -0.89 -22.09 6.72
C GLY A 172 -1.62 -23.28 6.08
N ASP A 173 -1.58 -24.44 6.74
CA ASP A 173 -2.13 -25.68 6.18
C ASP A 173 -3.64 -25.59 5.89
N ASP A 174 -4.36 -24.71 6.59
CA ASP A 174 -5.79 -24.40 6.40
C ASP A 174 -6.05 -23.05 5.71
N CYS A 175 -5.12 -22.55 4.88
CA CYS A 175 -5.31 -21.30 4.15
C CYS A 175 -6.21 -21.53 2.92
N PRO A 176 -7.44 -20.98 2.89
CA PRO A 176 -8.33 -21.15 1.75
C PRO A 176 -7.77 -20.39 0.54
N VAL A 177 -7.55 -21.11 -0.57
CA VAL A 177 -6.98 -20.53 -1.81
C VAL A 177 -7.95 -19.63 -2.57
N ASP A 178 -9.26 -19.69 -2.28
CA ASP A 178 -10.32 -19.01 -3.05
C ASP A 178 -11.29 -18.13 -2.22
N SER A 179 -11.15 -18.00 -0.90
CA SER A 179 -12.16 -17.33 -0.08
C SER A 179 -11.94 -15.83 0.16
N LEU A 180 -11.35 -15.11 -0.80
CA LEU A 180 -11.23 -13.64 -0.72
C LEU A 180 -12.56 -12.95 -1.08
N GLU A 181 -13.66 -13.36 -0.46
CA GLU A 181 -14.91 -12.60 -0.44
C GLU A 181 -15.44 -12.48 0.98
N SER A 182 -15.53 -11.22 1.43
CA SER A 182 -16.36 -10.58 2.47
C SER A 182 -15.59 -9.69 3.44
#